data_AF-A0A5S9M7N2-F1
#
_entry.id   AF-A0A5S9M7N2-F1
#
_cell.length_a   1.000
_cell.length_b   1.000
_cell.length_c   1.000
_cell.angle_alpha   90.00
_cell.angle_beta   90.00
_cell.angle_gamma   90.00
#
_symmetry.space_group_name_H-M   'P 1'
#
loop_
_entity.id
_entity.type
_entity.pdbx_description
1 polymer ?
#
loop_
_entity_poly.entity_id
_entity_poly.type
_entity_poly.pdbx_seq_one_letter_code
_entity_poly.pdbx_strand_id
1 'polypeptide(L)'
;MDSSFLFCVLFLMVKCSHSVQKKKRKKAASSRGRKVSKRAKKQGDQYENFKQLMRYERDGYEIEFHEKGGSDLLVFSPHGGDIEPGTSEIVEAFQESYSTYLFEGTKQDNNRDLHITSTNFDEPILVQMIKTYPFSISIHGYKSDKRHTLVGGTNEKNAKRAVVRELKDRGFSRRNGTKRRTAFWYRSQKYK
;
A
#
# COMPACT_ATOMS: atom_id res chain seq x y z
N MET A 1 -4.55 -23.41 6.95
CA MET A 1 -4.38 -22.13 6.22
C MET A 1 -5.47 -22.13 5.18
N ASP A 2 -6.58 -21.51 5.52
CA ASP A 2 -7.88 -21.92 5.01
C ASP A 2 -8.18 -21.28 3.66
N SER A 3 -8.72 -22.09 2.74
CA SER A 3 -9.03 -21.78 1.35
C SER A 3 -9.93 -20.54 1.16
N SER A 4 -10.56 -20.08 2.24
CA SER A 4 -11.36 -18.85 2.33
C SER A 4 -10.53 -17.56 2.22
N PHE A 5 -9.27 -17.57 2.67
CA PHE A 5 -8.37 -16.41 2.60
C PHE A 5 -8.00 -16.03 1.15
N LEU A 6 -8.01 -17.04 0.29
CA LEU A 6 -7.62 -16.99 -1.13
C LEU A 6 -8.73 -16.45 -2.04
N PHE A 7 -9.98 -16.68 -1.64
CA PHE A 7 -11.15 -16.27 -2.41
C PHE A 7 -11.40 -14.76 -2.31
N CYS A 8 -11.11 -14.15 -1.16
CA CYS A 8 -11.25 -12.71 -0.95
C CYS A 8 -10.29 -11.90 -1.84
N VAL A 9 -9.00 -12.24 -1.86
CA VAL A 9 -7.99 -11.51 -2.65
C VAL A 9 -8.30 -11.53 -4.15
N LEU A 10 -8.87 -12.62 -4.67
CA LEU A 10 -9.19 -12.79 -6.09
C LEU A 10 -10.43 -12.00 -6.53
N PHE A 11 -11.48 -11.95 -5.72
CA PHE A 11 -12.71 -11.23 -6.06
C PHE A 11 -12.52 -9.70 -6.04
N LEU A 12 -11.59 -9.21 -5.21
CA LEU A 12 -11.33 -7.79 -5.00
C LEU A 12 -10.52 -7.12 -6.14
N MET A 13 -9.62 -7.85 -6.81
CA MET A 13 -8.90 -7.34 -7.99
C MET A 13 -9.84 -7.06 -9.18
N VAL A 14 -10.92 -7.83 -9.33
CA VAL A 14 -11.90 -7.67 -10.42
C VAL A 14 -12.84 -6.49 -10.17
N LYS A 15 -13.22 -6.24 -8.91
CA LYS A 15 -14.06 -5.09 -8.50
C LYS A 15 -13.28 -3.77 -8.53
N CYS A 16 -12.00 -3.77 -8.20
CA CYS A 16 -11.13 -2.59 -8.28
C CYS A 16 -11.07 -2.00 -9.71
N SER A 17 -11.05 -2.86 -10.74
CA SER A 17 -11.09 -2.43 -12.15
C SER A 17 -12.36 -1.64 -12.54
N HIS A 18 -13.52 -1.96 -11.93
CA HIS A 18 -14.80 -1.30 -12.22
C HIS A 18 -15.00 0.00 -11.43
N SER A 19 -14.51 0.06 -10.18
CA SER A 19 -14.56 1.28 -9.35
C SER A 19 -13.70 2.42 -9.94
N VAL A 20 -12.50 2.07 -10.42
CA VAL A 20 -11.56 3.01 -11.06
C VAL A 20 -12.16 3.65 -12.33
N GLN A 21 -12.98 2.92 -13.09
CA GLN A 21 -13.65 3.48 -14.27
C GLN A 21 -14.81 4.43 -13.92
N LYS A 22 -15.56 4.17 -12.84
CA LYS A 22 -16.63 5.06 -12.38
C LYS A 22 -16.10 6.39 -11.81
N LYS A 23 -14.98 6.36 -11.07
CA LYS A 23 -14.31 7.59 -10.56
C LYS A 23 -13.77 8.48 -11.69
N LYS A 24 -13.23 7.89 -12.78
CA LYS A 24 -12.79 8.63 -13.98
C LYS A 24 -13.90 9.41 -14.68
N ARG A 25 -15.13 8.86 -14.74
CA ARG A 25 -16.29 9.52 -15.38
C ARG A 25 -16.79 10.74 -14.61
N LYS A 26 -16.69 10.75 -13.28
CA LYS A 26 -17.08 11.90 -12.44
C LYS A 26 -16.07 13.06 -12.50
N LYS A 27 -14.77 12.76 -12.62
CA LYS A 27 -13.70 13.78 -12.71
C LYS A 27 -13.70 14.55 -14.04
N ALA A 28 -14.20 13.94 -15.12
CA ALA A 28 -14.31 14.56 -16.45
C ALA A 28 -15.42 15.64 -16.54
N ALA A 29 -16.37 15.69 -15.59
CA ALA A 29 -17.49 16.62 -15.62
C ALA A 29 -17.22 17.96 -14.89
N SER A 30 -16.06 18.13 -14.23
CA SER A 30 -15.85 19.25 -13.27
C SER A 30 -14.53 20.01 -13.46
N SER A 31 -14.10 20.29 -14.69
CA SER A 31 -12.91 21.14 -14.88
C SER A 31 -13.06 22.17 -16.00
N ARG A 32 -13.45 23.39 -15.63
CA ARG A 32 -13.05 24.63 -16.33
C ARG A 32 -11.97 25.33 -15.49
N GLY A 33 -10.77 25.37 -16.05
CA GLY A 33 -9.80 26.47 -15.98
C GLY A 33 -9.19 26.88 -14.63
N ARG A 34 -7.95 26.45 -14.37
CA ARG A 34 -6.88 27.34 -13.86
C ARG A 34 -5.52 26.81 -14.30
N LYS A 35 -4.70 27.65 -14.94
CA LYS A 35 -3.32 27.31 -15.33
C LYS A 35 -2.47 27.18 -14.06
N VAL A 36 -2.06 25.95 -13.72
CA VAL A 36 -1.11 25.69 -12.63
C VAL A 36 0.30 25.66 -13.21
N SER A 37 1.19 26.45 -12.62
CA SER A 37 2.61 26.49 -12.95
C SER A 37 3.26 25.13 -12.65
N LYS A 38 3.99 24.58 -13.63
CA LYS A 38 4.70 23.30 -13.50
C LYS A 38 5.88 23.47 -12.55
N ARG A 39 5.75 23.00 -11.30
CA ARG A 39 6.86 22.89 -10.35
C ARG A 39 7.79 21.76 -10.80
N ALA A 40 9.11 22.00 -10.79
CA ALA A 40 10.11 21.02 -11.18
C ALA A 40 10.07 19.79 -10.26
N LYS A 41 10.22 18.60 -10.85
CA LYS A 41 10.10 17.31 -10.18
C LYS A 41 11.28 17.10 -9.22
N LYS A 42 11.05 17.20 -7.89
CA LYS A 42 12.07 16.93 -6.86
C LYS A 42 12.46 15.46 -6.91
N GLN A 43 13.75 15.17 -6.81
CA GLN A 43 14.30 13.81 -6.82
C GLN A 43 14.43 13.34 -5.37
N GLY A 44 13.55 12.42 -4.95
CA GLY A 44 13.45 11.94 -3.57
C GLY A 44 12.21 12.44 -2.83
N ASP A 45 12.04 11.98 -1.60
CA ASP A 45 10.89 12.31 -0.76
C ASP A 45 10.89 13.79 -0.36
N GLN A 46 9.70 14.38 -0.20
CA GLN A 46 9.60 15.77 0.24
C GLN A 46 9.95 15.91 1.73
N TYR A 47 9.57 14.90 2.51
CA TYR A 47 9.77 14.81 3.94
C TYR A 47 10.73 13.65 4.25
N GLU A 48 11.63 13.87 5.20
CA GLU A 48 12.59 12.88 5.66
C GLU A 48 11.93 11.74 6.43
N ASN A 49 10.84 12.05 7.16
CA ASN A 49 10.09 11.15 8.04
C ASN A 49 8.69 11.72 8.34
N PHE A 50 7.83 10.93 8.98
CA PHE A 50 6.45 11.32 9.32
C PHE A 50 6.42 12.46 10.34
N LYS A 51 7.34 12.46 11.30
CA LYS A 51 7.48 13.57 12.28
C LYS A 51 7.74 14.92 11.61
N GLN A 52 8.46 14.95 10.49
CA GLN A 52 8.64 16.17 9.71
C GLN A 52 7.37 16.51 8.92
N LEU A 53 6.76 15.51 8.26
CA LEU A 53 5.53 15.67 7.48
C LEU A 53 4.42 16.36 8.29
N MET A 54 4.16 15.90 9.52
CA MET A 54 3.10 16.45 10.38
C MET A 54 3.30 17.92 10.80
N ARG A 55 4.51 18.49 10.63
CA ARG A 55 4.76 19.92 10.89
C ARG A 55 4.23 20.81 9.78
N TYR A 56 4.11 20.28 8.57
CA TYR A 56 3.77 21.03 7.36
C TYR A 56 2.39 20.64 6.80
N GLU A 57 1.94 19.41 7.03
CA GLU A 57 0.67 18.88 6.54
C GLU A 57 -0.33 18.76 7.69
N ARG A 58 -1.51 19.39 7.54
CA ARG A 58 -2.59 19.32 8.54
C ARG A 58 -3.75 18.44 8.07
N ASP A 59 -4.27 18.71 6.87
CA ASP A 59 -5.52 18.10 6.37
C ASP A 59 -5.31 17.38 5.03
N GLY A 60 -4.07 16.96 4.75
CA GLY A 60 -3.68 16.36 3.46
C GLY A 60 -3.58 14.83 3.48
N TYR A 61 -3.79 14.21 4.64
CA TYR A 61 -3.70 12.77 4.80
C TYR A 61 -4.68 12.26 5.85
N GLU A 62 -5.01 10.98 5.77
CA GLU A 62 -5.81 10.26 6.75
C GLU A 62 -5.04 9.03 7.22
N ILE A 63 -5.27 8.63 8.47
CA ILE A 63 -4.71 7.40 9.03
C ILE A 63 -5.88 6.55 9.49
N GLU A 64 -5.99 5.36 8.93
CA GLU A 64 -6.99 4.37 9.31
C GLU A 64 -6.30 3.09 9.75
N PHE A 65 -6.82 2.46 10.79
CA PHE A 65 -6.38 1.13 11.19
C PHE A 65 -7.54 0.35 11.76
N HIS A 66 -7.48 -0.97 11.60
CA HIS A 66 -8.49 -1.89 12.10
C HIS A 66 -7.79 -3.07 12.76
N GLU A 67 -8.15 -3.37 14.00
CA GLU A 67 -7.63 -4.53 14.71
C GLU A 67 -8.62 -5.68 14.68
N LYS A 68 -8.17 -6.83 14.19
CA LYS A 68 -8.93 -8.07 14.21
C LYS A 68 -8.41 -8.96 15.34
N GLY A 69 -9.27 -9.22 16.33
CA GLY A 69 -8.93 -10.11 17.44
C GLY A 69 -8.46 -11.49 16.95
N GLY A 70 -7.35 -11.97 17.52
CA GLY A 70 -6.73 -13.25 17.15
C GLY A 70 -5.96 -13.26 15.84
N SER A 71 -5.76 -12.10 15.19
CA SER A 71 -4.98 -12.01 13.95
C SER A 71 -3.48 -11.97 14.23
N ASP A 72 -2.73 -12.89 13.62
CA ASP A 72 -1.26 -12.89 13.65
C ASP A 72 -0.62 -12.08 12.50
N LEU A 73 -1.44 -11.51 11.63
CA LEU A 73 -0.99 -10.83 10.41
C LEU A 73 -1.55 -9.40 10.33
N LEU A 74 -0.64 -8.45 10.18
CA LEU A 74 -0.92 -7.06 9.81
C LEU A 74 -0.80 -6.88 8.29
N VAL A 75 -1.83 -6.38 7.62
CA VAL A 75 -1.73 -5.95 6.21
C VAL A 75 -1.81 -4.44 6.13
N PHE A 76 -0.82 -3.77 5.56
CA PHE A 76 -0.76 -2.32 5.64
C PHE A 76 -0.22 -1.65 4.37
N SER A 77 -0.47 -0.36 4.23
CA SER A 77 0.26 0.49 3.29
C SER A 77 0.60 1.84 3.93
N PRO A 78 1.88 2.25 3.93
CA PRO A 78 2.26 3.62 4.29
C PRO A 78 2.02 4.61 3.14
N HIS A 79 1.50 4.14 1.99
CA HIS A 79 1.35 4.92 0.75
C HIS A 79 -0.04 4.72 0.13
N GLY A 80 -1.07 4.76 0.97
CA GLY A 80 -2.48 4.70 0.60
C GLY A 80 -2.98 5.92 -0.16
N GLY A 81 -4.24 5.85 -0.58
CA GLY A 81 -4.97 6.88 -1.30
C GLY A 81 -4.30 7.22 -2.63
N ASP A 82 -4.13 8.52 -2.88
CA ASP A 82 -3.54 9.01 -4.12
C ASP A 82 -2.00 9.10 -4.08
N ILE A 83 -1.34 8.62 -3.01
CA ILE A 83 0.14 8.52 -2.93
C ILE A 83 0.62 7.45 -3.91
N GLU A 84 0.16 6.21 -3.72
CA GLU A 84 0.34 5.08 -4.64
C GLU A 84 -1.04 4.49 -5.00
N PRO A 85 -1.71 5.02 -6.04
CA PRO A 85 -3.11 4.67 -6.31
C PRO A 85 -3.39 3.17 -6.41
N GLY A 86 -4.43 2.72 -5.71
CA GLY A 86 -4.90 1.33 -5.69
C GLY A 86 -4.42 0.53 -4.47
N THR A 87 -3.51 1.05 -3.65
CA THR A 87 -3.01 0.34 -2.44
C THR A 87 -4.07 0.27 -1.34
N SER A 88 -4.86 1.32 -1.12
CA SER A 88 -5.94 1.33 -0.11
C SER A 88 -6.99 0.27 -0.37
N GLU A 89 -7.52 0.21 -1.59
CA GLU A 89 -8.54 -0.78 -1.95
C GLU A 89 -8.00 -2.22 -1.80
N ILE A 90 -6.69 -2.42 -1.94
CA ILE A 90 -6.05 -3.72 -1.69
C ILE A 90 -5.96 -4.00 -0.19
N VAL A 91 -5.61 -3.03 0.65
CA VAL A 91 -5.50 -3.25 2.11
C VAL A 91 -6.88 -3.44 2.75
N GLU A 92 -7.85 -2.61 2.40
CA GLU A 92 -9.25 -2.72 2.85
C GLU A 92 -9.84 -4.11 2.57
N ALA A 93 -9.44 -4.74 1.46
CA ALA A 93 -9.82 -6.09 1.08
C ALA A 93 -9.49 -7.16 2.14
N PHE A 94 -8.50 -6.91 3.00
CA PHE A 94 -8.07 -7.82 4.05
C PHE A 94 -8.75 -7.57 5.39
N GLN A 95 -9.47 -6.45 5.56
CA GLN A 95 -9.96 -5.96 6.85
C GLN A 95 -10.96 -6.92 7.52
N GLU A 96 -11.74 -7.68 6.75
CA GLU A 96 -12.68 -8.65 7.31
C GLU A 96 -11.97 -9.78 8.09
N SER A 97 -10.76 -10.14 7.66
CA SER A 97 -10.03 -11.32 8.14
C SER A 97 -8.75 -10.98 8.93
N TYR A 98 -8.20 -9.78 8.76
CA TYR A 98 -6.90 -9.39 9.32
C TYR A 98 -6.91 -7.99 9.90
N SER A 99 -5.92 -7.72 10.73
CA SER A 99 -5.63 -6.37 11.15
C SER A 99 -5.02 -5.58 10.00
N THR A 100 -5.45 -4.33 9.83
CA THR A 100 -5.02 -3.46 8.74
C THR A 100 -4.56 -2.09 9.21
N TYR A 101 -3.71 -1.45 8.42
CA TYR A 101 -3.29 -0.07 8.60
C TYR A 101 -3.14 0.64 7.25
N LEU A 102 -3.60 1.88 7.16
CA LEU A 102 -3.47 2.76 5.99
C LEU A 102 -3.04 4.16 6.42
N PHE A 103 -2.01 4.68 5.74
CA PHE A 103 -1.73 6.10 5.67
C PHE A 103 -2.09 6.57 4.26
N GLU A 104 -3.11 7.41 4.12
CA GLU A 104 -3.69 7.79 2.83
C GLU A 104 -3.43 9.26 2.51
N GLY A 105 -2.98 9.54 1.29
CA GLY A 105 -2.95 10.90 0.78
C GLY A 105 -4.32 11.30 0.24
N THR A 106 -4.91 12.34 0.81
CA THR A 106 -6.29 12.82 0.53
C THR A 106 -6.33 14.22 -0.10
N LYS A 107 -5.17 14.78 -0.47
CA LYS A 107 -5.10 16.08 -1.16
C LYS A 107 -5.82 16.06 -2.50
N GLN A 108 -6.27 17.22 -2.95
CA GLN A 108 -6.84 17.38 -4.29
C GLN A 108 -5.82 17.08 -5.40
N ASP A 109 -4.55 17.43 -5.17
CA ASP A 109 -3.43 17.16 -6.06
C ASP A 109 -2.11 16.94 -5.28
N ASN A 110 -1.06 16.51 -5.98
CA ASN A 110 0.29 16.35 -5.45
C ASN A 110 0.42 15.43 -4.21
N ASN A 111 -0.44 14.42 -4.07
CA ASN A 111 -0.35 13.42 -2.98
C ASN A 111 0.99 12.68 -2.92
N ARG A 112 1.71 12.59 -4.05
CA ARG A 112 3.07 12.03 -4.07
C ARG A 112 4.07 12.77 -3.20
N ASP A 113 3.81 14.03 -2.88
CA ASP A 113 4.64 14.80 -1.95
C ASP A 113 4.55 14.26 -0.51
N LEU A 114 3.53 13.45 -0.20
CA LEU A 114 3.38 12.77 1.09
C LEU A 114 4.13 11.43 1.15
N HIS A 115 4.71 10.98 0.03
CA HIS A 115 5.48 9.73 0.02
C HIS A 115 6.74 9.89 0.88
N ILE A 116 6.91 8.99 1.84
CA ILE A 116 8.12 8.79 2.62
C ILE A 116 8.55 7.33 2.45
N THR A 117 9.76 7.08 1.99
CA THR A 117 10.31 5.73 1.79
C THR A 117 10.13 4.86 3.03
N SER A 118 9.79 3.59 2.86
CA SER A 118 9.42 2.69 3.98
C SER A 118 10.49 2.58 5.07
N THR A 119 11.77 2.80 4.75
CA THR A 119 12.87 2.80 5.73
C THR A 119 12.85 3.99 6.69
N ASN A 120 12.14 5.06 6.33
CA ASN A 120 12.09 6.31 7.07
C ASN A 120 10.66 6.65 7.54
N PHE A 121 9.67 5.82 7.20
CA PHE A 121 8.30 6.01 7.64
C PHE A 121 8.18 5.62 9.12
N ASP A 122 8.04 6.63 9.98
CA ASP A 122 8.07 6.51 11.44
C ASP A 122 6.76 6.96 12.12
N GLU A 123 5.63 6.80 11.42
CA GLU A 123 4.31 7.07 12.01
C GLU A 123 4.09 6.15 13.24
N PRO A 124 3.79 6.73 14.42
CA PRO A 124 3.78 6.00 15.68
C PRO A 124 2.86 4.77 15.72
N ILE A 125 1.65 4.84 15.17
CA ILE A 125 0.67 3.75 15.21
C ILE A 125 1.19 2.57 14.39
N LEU A 126 1.62 2.79 13.14
CA LEU A 126 2.17 1.72 12.31
C LEU A 126 3.42 1.10 12.94
N VAL A 127 4.31 1.92 13.48
CA VAL A 127 5.53 1.43 14.16
C VAL A 127 5.16 0.52 15.33
N GLN A 128 4.13 0.88 16.10
CA GLN A 128 3.65 0.05 17.19
C GLN A 128 3.03 -1.26 16.68
N MET A 129 2.14 -1.20 15.70
CA MET A 129 1.50 -2.39 15.13
C MET A 129 2.56 -3.37 14.57
N ILE A 130 3.55 -2.91 13.80
CA ILE A 130 4.63 -3.76 13.27
C ILE A 130 5.44 -4.47 14.38
N LYS A 131 5.51 -3.91 15.58
CA LYS A 131 6.15 -4.55 16.74
C LYS A 131 5.25 -5.59 17.40
N THR A 132 3.94 -5.38 17.38
CA THR A 132 2.94 -6.27 17.99
C THR A 132 2.67 -7.52 17.15
N TYR A 133 2.54 -7.38 15.83
CA TYR A 133 2.13 -8.50 14.98
C TYR A 133 3.33 -9.42 14.62
N PRO A 134 3.19 -10.76 14.76
CA PRO A 134 4.21 -11.72 14.37
C PRO A 134 4.60 -11.62 12.89
N PHE A 135 3.61 -11.30 12.06
CA PHE A 135 3.74 -11.19 10.62
C PHE A 135 3.11 -9.90 10.11
N SER A 136 3.70 -9.34 9.06
CA SER A 136 3.16 -8.16 8.40
C SER A 136 3.35 -8.26 6.90
N ILE A 137 2.46 -7.66 6.12
CA ILE A 137 2.52 -7.48 4.67
C ILE A 137 2.34 -6.00 4.38
N SER A 138 3.35 -5.36 3.80
CA SER A 138 3.23 -4.01 3.24
C SER A 138 2.82 -4.09 1.77
N ILE A 139 1.85 -3.27 1.38
CA ILE A 139 1.36 -3.11 0.00
C ILE A 139 1.89 -1.80 -0.56
N HIS A 140 2.51 -1.88 -1.75
CA HIS A 140 3.07 -0.72 -2.45
C HIS A 140 2.75 -0.73 -3.94
N GLY A 141 2.48 0.44 -4.49
CA GLY A 141 2.45 0.72 -5.92
C GLY A 141 3.82 1.09 -6.47
N TYR A 142 3.93 1.08 -7.79
CA TYR A 142 5.10 1.60 -8.49
C TYR A 142 4.72 1.94 -9.93
N LYS A 143 5.44 2.90 -10.52
CA LYS A 143 5.22 3.24 -11.93
C LYS A 143 5.89 2.21 -12.84
N SER A 144 5.11 1.55 -13.69
CA SER A 144 5.58 0.70 -14.78
C SER A 144 4.55 0.65 -15.90
N ASP A 145 5.03 0.52 -17.15
CA ASP A 145 4.15 0.31 -18.31
C ASP A 145 3.74 -1.17 -18.44
N LYS A 146 4.31 -2.05 -17.61
CA LYS A 146 3.98 -3.47 -17.58
C LYS A 146 3.22 -3.81 -16.31
N ARG A 147 2.22 -4.70 -16.45
CA ARG A 147 1.47 -5.25 -15.31
C ARG A 147 2.29 -6.36 -14.67
N HIS A 148 2.96 -6.04 -13.55
CA HIS A 148 3.69 -7.04 -12.77
C HIS A 148 3.54 -6.80 -11.27
N THR A 149 3.65 -7.89 -10.52
CA THR A 149 3.81 -7.86 -9.07
C THR A 149 5.22 -8.29 -8.71
N LEU A 150 5.90 -7.48 -7.93
CA LEU A 150 7.19 -7.79 -7.35
C LEU A 150 6.97 -8.11 -5.86
N VAL A 151 7.60 -9.20 -5.40
CA VAL A 151 7.41 -9.74 -4.05
C VAL A 151 8.77 -9.82 -3.38
N GLY A 152 8.91 -9.18 -2.21
CA GLY A 152 10.13 -9.06 -1.43
C GLY A 152 9.92 -9.51 0.02
N GLY A 153 10.63 -8.88 0.95
CA GLY A 153 10.52 -9.19 2.39
C GLY A 153 11.57 -10.15 2.93
N THR A 154 11.65 -10.23 4.26
CA THR A 154 12.66 -11.01 5.00
C THR A 154 12.28 -12.46 5.23
N ASN A 155 10.99 -12.84 5.10
CA ASN A 155 10.55 -14.23 5.21
C ASN A 155 10.53 -14.92 3.84
N GLU A 156 11.73 -15.23 3.34
CA GLU A 156 11.89 -15.77 1.99
C GLU A 156 11.41 -17.22 1.83
N LYS A 157 11.58 -18.07 2.86
CA LYS A 157 11.39 -19.53 2.72
C LYS A 157 9.91 -19.94 2.71
N ASN A 158 9.05 -19.21 3.43
CA ASN A 158 7.65 -19.59 3.62
C ASN A 158 6.69 -18.57 2.99
N ALA A 159 6.62 -17.35 3.54
CA ALA A 159 5.61 -16.37 3.13
C ALA A 159 5.80 -15.87 1.71
N LYS A 160 7.04 -15.49 1.33
CA LYS A 160 7.35 -15.04 -0.03
C LYS A 160 6.96 -16.12 -1.03
N ARG A 161 7.39 -17.36 -0.85
CA ARG A 161 7.06 -18.49 -1.75
C ARG A 161 5.55 -18.76 -1.86
N ALA A 162 4.81 -18.68 -0.75
CA ALA A 162 3.36 -18.87 -0.75
C ALA A 162 2.65 -17.79 -1.59
N VAL A 163 2.92 -16.51 -1.33
CA VAL A 163 2.36 -15.38 -2.09
C VAL A 163 2.72 -15.48 -3.57
N VAL A 164 3.98 -15.82 -3.85
CA VAL A 164 4.52 -16.02 -5.20
C VAL A 164 3.78 -17.10 -5.98
N ARG A 165 3.58 -18.26 -5.34
CA ARG A 165 2.87 -19.40 -5.93
C ARG A 165 1.43 -18.99 -6.22
N GLU A 166 0.79 -18.37 -5.24
CA GLU A 166 -0.60 -18.00 -5.32
C GLU A 166 -0.90 -16.99 -6.45
N LEU A 167 -0.03 -16.00 -6.61
CA LEU A 167 -0.11 -15.06 -7.74
C LEU A 167 0.05 -15.78 -9.08
N LYS A 168 0.99 -16.73 -9.17
CA LYS A 168 1.26 -17.50 -10.40
C LYS A 168 0.07 -18.38 -10.78
N ASP A 169 -0.46 -19.14 -9.82
CA ASP A 169 -1.55 -20.10 -10.06
C ASP A 169 -2.82 -19.39 -10.54
N ARG A 170 -2.94 -18.09 -10.25
CA ARG A 170 -4.01 -17.21 -10.73
C ARG A 170 -3.69 -16.41 -11.99
N GLY A 171 -2.56 -16.67 -12.63
CA GLY A 171 -2.17 -16.00 -13.89
C GLY A 171 -1.65 -14.57 -13.74
N PHE A 172 -1.32 -14.11 -12.52
CA PHE A 172 -0.67 -12.81 -12.33
C PHE A 172 0.82 -12.89 -12.70
N SER A 173 1.27 -11.93 -13.50
CA SER A 173 2.67 -11.87 -13.93
C SER A 173 3.60 -11.43 -12.78
N ARG A 174 4.72 -12.15 -12.58
CA ARG A 174 5.59 -11.97 -11.41
C ARG A 174 7.09 -12.09 -11.74
N ARG A 175 7.93 -11.34 -11.03
CA ARG A 175 9.40 -11.56 -10.97
C ARG A 175 9.85 -11.64 -9.51
N ASN A 176 10.88 -12.44 -9.22
CA ASN A 176 11.60 -12.36 -7.95
C ASN A 176 12.27 -10.98 -7.88
N GLY A 177 11.90 -10.16 -6.90
CA GLY A 177 12.53 -8.87 -6.68
C GLY A 177 13.82 -9.03 -5.89
N THR A 178 14.94 -8.66 -6.48
CA THR A 178 16.18 -8.32 -5.77
C THR A 178 16.17 -6.81 -5.58
N LYS A 179 15.92 -6.36 -4.33
CA LYS A 179 15.91 -4.96 -3.86
C LYS A 179 15.21 -3.92 -4.77
N ARG A 180 14.10 -3.40 -4.23
CA ARG A 180 13.31 -2.24 -4.67
C ARG A 180 12.49 -2.44 -5.95
N ARG A 181 11.26 -1.90 -5.90
CA ARG A 181 10.24 -1.73 -6.95
C ARG A 181 9.22 -2.88 -6.91
N THR A 182 7.95 -2.49 -6.68
CA THR A 182 6.80 -3.23 -6.09
C THR A 182 7.17 -4.27 -5.06
N ALA A 183 6.61 -4.17 -3.88
CA ALA A 183 6.93 -5.17 -2.89
C ALA A 183 5.73 -5.33 -2.00
N PHE A 184 5.12 -6.50 -2.08
CA PHE A 184 4.71 -7.18 -0.87
C PHE A 184 5.99 -7.30 0.00
N TRP A 185 6.18 -6.39 0.95
CA TRP A 185 7.21 -6.53 1.96
C TRP A 185 6.61 -7.27 3.12
N TYR A 186 7.02 -8.52 3.29
CA TYR A 186 6.67 -9.28 4.46
C TYR A 186 7.80 -9.23 5.49
N ARG A 187 7.51 -8.81 6.72
CA ARG A 187 8.42 -8.91 7.88
C ARG A 187 7.82 -9.88 8.89
N SER A 188 8.55 -10.94 9.21
CA SER A 188 8.29 -11.76 10.41
C SER A 188 9.15 -11.25 11.55
N GLN A 189 8.53 -10.92 12.68
CA GLN A 189 9.23 -10.75 13.95
C GLN A 189 9.47 -12.15 14.52
N LYS A 190 10.63 -12.75 14.25
CA LYS A 190 11.21 -13.69 15.21
C LYS A 190 12.17 -12.87 16.05
N TYR A 191 11.80 -12.66 17.30
CA TYR A 191 12.62 -12.03 18.33
C TYR A 191 14.09 -12.49 18.20
N LYS A 192 15.00 -11.51 18.12
CA LYS A 192 16.35 -11.62 18.66
C LYS A 192 16.38 -10.76 19.90
#